data_AF-A0A1I1LYC0-F1
#
_entry.id   AF-A0A1I1LYC0-F1
#
_cell.length_a   1.000
_cell.length_b   1.000
_cell.length_c   1.000
_cell.angle_alpha   90.00
_cell.angle_beta   90.00
_cell.angle_gamma   90.00
#
_symmetry.space_group_name_H-M   'P 1'
#
loop_
_entity.id
_entity.type
_entity.pdbx_description
1 polymer ?
#
loop_
_entity_poly.entity_id
_entity_poly.type
_entity_poly.pdbx_seq_one_letter_code
_entity_poly.pdbx_strand_id
1 'polypeptide(L)'
;MTKPVALQQAFVLRAMQNHFELFHLPQRFTLDSAALDRAYHEVQNQTHPDRFASASGAEKRVAMQWTTRANEAYQTLKSPFKRAAYLCELNGVELQAESNTAMPAAFLMQQMEWRETLDDARAGKDLAALEQLDLELRAARKADLQRIGALLDAQDFQQAAQYVRQLMFLEKFGEEIGNAFAVLES
;
A
#
# COMPACT_ATOMS: atom_id res chain seq x y z
N MET A 1 -40.56 0.05 8.29
CA MET A 1 -39.11 -0.16 7.99
C MET A 1 -38.57 -1.15 9.02
N THR A 2 -38.09 -2.31 8.59
CA THR A 2 -37.57 -3.37 9.46
C THR A 2 -36.15 -3.01 9.92
N LYS A 3 -35.83 -3.28 11.20
CA LYS A 3 -34.52 -3.04 11.83
C LYS A 3 -33.25 -3.43 11.02
N PRO A 4 -33.22 -4.47 10.15
CA PRO A 4 -32.03 -4.83 9.38
C PRO A 4 -31.61 -3.77 8.36
N VAL A 5 -32.58 -3.11 7.72
CA VAL A 5 -32.31 -2.11 6.66
C VAL A 5 -31.66 -0.85 7.25
N ALA A 6 -32.03 -0.47 8.48
CA ALA A 6 -31.48 0.69 9.17
C ALA A 6 -30.03 0.47 9.64
N LEU A 7 -29.70 -0.74 10.12
CA LEU A 7 -28.32 -1.12 10.46
C LEU A 7 -27.42 -1.17 9.20
N GLN A 8 -27.98 -1.64 8.09
CA GLN A 8 -27.27 -1.71 6.80
C GLN A 8 -27.04 -0.31 6.20
N GLN A 9 -28.00 0.62 6.33
CA GLN A 9 -27.84 2.02 5.94
C GLN A 9 -26.85 2.78 6.85
N ALA A 10 -26.80 2.48 8.15
CA ALA A 10 -25.82 3.07 9.07
C ALA A 10 -24.39 2.56 8.81
N PHE A 11 -24.22 1.27 8.48
CA PHE A 11 -22.96 0.71 8.00
C PHE A 11 -22.52 1.38 6.68
N VAL A 12 -23.45 1.53 5.73
CA VAL A 12 -23.25 2.24 4.46
C VAL A 12 -22.77 3.68 4.68
N LEU A 13 -23.36 4.42 5.63
CA LEU A 13 -22.97 5.81 5.92
C LEU A 13 -21.62 5.94 6.64
N ARG A 14 -21.26 5.02 7.54
CA ARG A 14 -19.95 5.00 8.22
C ARG A 14 -18.80 4.61 7.30
N ALA A 15 -19.06 3.66 6.42
CA ALA A 15 -18.08 3.18 5.46
C ALA A 15 -17.73 4.21 4.37
N MET A 16 -18.32 5.42 4.38
CA MET A 16 -18.11 6.45 3.36
C MET A 16 -16.90 7.37 3.55
N GLN A 17 -16.21 7.38 4.70
CA GLN A 17 -15.21 8.43 4.96
C GLN A 17 -13.76 8.04 4.62
N ASN A 18 -13.28 6.84 4.97
CA ASN A 18 -11.93 6.37 4.63
C ASN A 18 -11.74 4.86 4.89
N HIS A 19 -10.61 4.28 4.45
CA HIS A 19 -10.30 2.85 4.61
C HIS A 19 -10.15 2.41 6.08
N PHE A 20 -9.66 3.28 6.97
CA PHE A 20 -9.50 2.93 8.38
C PHE A 20 -10.85 2.78 9.08
N GLU A 21 -11.77 3.71 8.81
CA GLU A 21 -13.15 3.66 9.32
C GLU A 21 -13.93 2.45 8.81
N LEU A 22 -13.72 2.05 7.55
CA LEU A 22 -14.35 0.84 6.99
C LEU A 22 -14.05 -0.41 7.83
N PHE A 23 -12.84 -0.49 8.38
CA PHE A 23 -12.40 -1.60 9.23
C PHE A 23 -12.47 -1.31 10.73
N HIS A 24 -13.02 -0.16 11.13
CA HIS A 24 -13.04 0.30 12.53
C HIS A 24 -11.63 0.31 13.16
N LEU A 25 -10.61 0.67 12.37
CA LEU A 25 -9.22 0.76 12.80
C LEU A 25 -8.82 2.22 13.02
N PRO A 26 -7.88 2.51 13.93
CA PRO A 26 -7.34 3.85 14.08
C PRO A 26 -6.53 4.27 12.85
N GLN A 27 -6.70 5.53 12.43
CA GLN A 27 -5.94 6.15 11.34
C GLN A 27 -4.50 6.44 11.79
N ARG A 28 -3.64 5.43 11.75
CA ARG A 28 -2.21 5.51 12.12
C ARG A 28 -1.37 4.64 11.21
N PHE A 29 -0.09 4.97 11.10
CA PHE A 29 0.84 4.19 10.27
C PHE A 29 1.12 2.81 10.89
N THR A 30 1.34 2.74 12.19
CA THR A 30 1.50 1.47 12.91
C THR A 30 0.16 0.72 12.97
N LEU A 31 0.08 -0.40 12.27
CA LEU A 31 -1.13 -1.20 12.16
C LEU A 31 -0.88 -2.65 12.57
N ASP A 32 -1.75 -3.19 13.43
CA ASP A 32 -1.77 -4.62 13.73
C ASP A 32 -2.34 -5.37 12.52
N SER A 33 -1.49 -6.18 11.88
CA SER A 33 -1.86 -6.96 10.70
C SER A 33 -2.96 -7.98 10.99
N ALA A 34 -2.96 -8.60 12.17
CA ALA A 34 -3.96 -9.57 12.55
C ALA A 34 -5.31 -8.89 12.84
N ALA A 35 -5.30 -7.67 13.39
CA ALA A 35 -6.51 -6.88 13.54
C ALA A 35 -7.11 -6.49 12.19
N LEU A 36 -6.27 -6.08 11.23
CA LEU A 36 -6.72 -5.80 9.86
C LEU A 36 -7.33 -7.04 9.20
N ASP A 37 -6.68 -8.20 9.31
CA ASP A 37 -7.16 -9.44 8.69
C ASP A 37 -8.53 -9.85 9.26
N ARG A 38 -8.72 -9.76 10.59
CA ARG A 38 -10.01 -10.02 11.24
C ARG A 38 -11.10 -9.05 10.76
N ALA A 39 -10.81 -7.76 10.75
CA ALA A 39 -11.77 -6.73 10.33
C ALA A 39 -12.15 -6.91 8.84
N TYR A 40 -11.20 -7.27 7.99
CA TYR A 40 -11.44 -7.56 6.59
C TYR A 40 -12.36 -8.76 6.39
N HIS A 41 -12.11 -9.87 7.08
CA HIS A 41 -12.99 -11.04 7.03
C HIS A 41 -14.41 -10.72 7.52
N GLU A 42 -14.55 -9.92 8.57
CA GLU A 42 -15.85 -9.47 9.06
C GLU A 42 -16.61 -8.65 8.01
N VAL A 43 -15.94 -7.71 7.35
CA VAL A 43 -16.54 -6.89 6.28
C VAL A 43 -16.91 -7.77 5.07
N GLN A 44 -16.01 -8.63 4.60
CA GLN A 44 -16.30 -9.53 3.48
C GLN A 44 -17.51 -10.43 3.77
N ASN A 45 -17.61 -10.98 4.98
CA ASN A 45 -18.75 -11.79 5.38
C ASN A 45 -20.08 -11.04 5.36
N GLN A 46 -20.07 -9.70 5.45
CA GLN A 46 -21.28 -8.87 5.39
C GLN A 46 -21.62 -8.44 3.95
N THR A 47 -20.62 -8.35 3.08
CA THR A 47 -20.77 -7.81 1.71
C THR A 47 -20.73 -8.87 0.60
N HIS A 48 -20.45 -10.15 0.93
CA HIS A 48 -20.26 -11.19 -0.07
C HIS A 48 -21.48 -11.38 -0.99
N PRO A 49 -21.31 -11.39 -2.33
CA PRO A 49 -22.42 -11.49 -3.29
C PRO A 49 -23.34 -12.70 -3.09
N ASP A 50 -22.82 -13.83 -2.60
CA ASP A 50 -23.60 -15.05 -2.33
C ASP A 50 -24.71 -14.82 -1.30
N ARG A 51 -24.51 -13.90 -0.34
CA ARG A 51 -25.55 -13.52 0.62
C ARG A 51 -26.71 -12.77 -0.02
N PHE A 52 -26.48 -12.22 -1.21
CA PHE A 52 -27.44 -11.48 -2.01
C PHE A 52 -27.87 -12.27 -3.24
N ALA A 53 -27.65 -13.59 -3.29
CA ALA A 53 -28.03 -14.43 -4.42
C ALA A 53 -29.54 -14.37 -4.75
N SER A 54 -30.39 -14.21 -3.72
CA SER A 54 -31.84 -14.02 -3.84
C SER A 54 -32.28 -12.55 -3.87
N ALA A 55 -31.34 -11.60 -3.79
CA ALA A 55 -31.64 -10.16 -3.78
C ALA A 55 -31.94 -9.62 -5.19
N SER A 56 -32.52 -8.42 -5.25
CA SER A 56 -32.75 -7.72 -6.50
C SER A 56 -31.44 -7.40 -7.24
N GLY A 57 -31.52 -7.15 -8.54
CA GLY A 57 -30.35 -6.78 -9.33
C GLY A 57 -29.66 -5.49 -8.84
N ALA A 58 -30.41 -4.56 -8.24
CA ALA A 58 -29.84 -3.35 -7.63
C ALA A 58 -29.04 -3.68 -6.37
N GLU A 59 -29.56 -4.51 -5.49
CA GLU A 59 -28.87 -4.94 -4.26
C GLU A 59 -27.61 -5.75 -4.56
N LYS A 60 -27.65 -6.63 -5.56
CA LYS A 60 -26.45 -7.37 -6.03
C LYS A 60 -25.35 -6.44 -6.52
N ARG A 61 -25.69 -5.39 -7.27
CA ARG A 61 -24.70 -4.38 -7.73
C ARG A 61 -24.09 -3.62 -6.58
N VAL A 62 -24.92 -3.23 -5.59
CA VAL A 62 -24.42 -2.55 -4.38
C VAL A 62 -23.47 -3.48 -3.61
N ALA A 63 -23.83 -4.75 -3.41
CA ALA A 63 -22.96 -5.74 -2.74
C ALA A 63 -21.61 -5.94 -3.47
N MET A 64 -21.63 -5.97 -4.81
CA MET A 64 -20.41 -6.04 -5.61
C MET A 64 -19.51 -4.82 -5.39
N GLN A 65 -20.06 -3.60 -5.44
CA GLN A 65 -19.31 -2.37 -5.18
C GLN A 65 -18.67 -2.37 -3.79
N TRP A 66 -19.40 -2.86 -2.78
CA TRP A 66 -18.87 -2.99 -1.42
C TRP A 66 -17.73 -3.98 -1.31
N THR A 67 -17.84 -5.13 -1.99
CA THR A 67 -16.78 -6.13 -2.01
C THR A 67 -15.51 -5.58 -2.64
N THR A 68 -15.63 -4.90 -3.79
CA THR A 68 -14.48 -4.23 -4.43
C THR A 68 -13.84 -3.21 -3.50
N ARG A 69 -14.63 -2.33 -2.89
CA ARG A 69 -14.13 -1.30 -1.96
C ARG A 69 -13.42 -1.91 -0.75
N ALA A 70 -13.96 -2.99 -0.18
CA ALA A 70 -13.34 -3.68 0.95
C ALA A 70 -11.98 -4.28 0.55
N ASN A 71 -11.89 -4.87 -0.64
CA ASN A 71 -10.63 -5.42 -1.14
C ASN A 71 -9.59 -4.31 -1.36
N GLU A 72 -9.97 -3.20 -2.00
CA GLU A 72 -9.09 -2.05 -2.24
C GLU A 72 -8.57 -1.43 -0.93
N ALA A 73 -9.47 -1.23 0.04
CA ALA A 73 -9.13 -0.73 1.36
C ALA A 73 -8.16 -1.67 2.08
N TYR A 74 -8.42 -2.97 2.05
CA TYR A 74 -7.57 -3.98 2.67
C TYR A 74 -6.17 -3.98 2.04
N GLN A 75 -6.07 -4.00 0.71
CA GLN A 75 -4.80 -3.99 0.00
C GLN A 75 -4.00 -2.70 0.28
N THR A 76 -4.70 -1.56 0.34
CA THR A 76 -4.09 -0.27 0.69
C THR A 76 -3.54 -0.28 2.12
N LEU A 77 -4.32 -0.75 3.09
CA LEU A 77 -3.88 -0.77 4.48
C LEU A 77 -2.89 -1.87 4.80
N LYS A 78 -2.88 -3.00 4.06
CA LYS A 78 -1.95 -4.12 4.31
C LYS A 78 -0.52 -3.76 3.91
N SER A 79 -0.34 -3.07 2.78
CA SER A 79 0.97 -2.62 2.32
C SER A 79 1.42 -1.39 3.12
N PRO A 80 2.57 -1.42 3.81
CA PRO A 80 3.09 -0.25 4.52
C PRO A 80 3.32 0.95 3.60
N PHE A 81 3.83 0.71 2.38
CA PHE A 81 4.01 1.74 1.36
C PHE A 81 2.67 2.40 0.98
N LYS A 82 1.66 1.60 0.57
CA LYS A 82 0.33 2.14 0.20
C LYS A 82 -0.36 2.82 1.37
N ARG A 83 -0.19 2.29 2.60
CA ARG A 83 -0.75 2.88 3.82
C ARG A 83 -0.14 4.24 4.14
N ALA A 84 1.18 4.38 3.97
CA ALA A 84 1.85 5.68 4.15
C ALA A 84 1.40 6.71 3.13
N ALA A 85 1.33 6.33 1.84
CA ALA A 85 0.80 7.17 0.78
C ALA A 85 -0.62 7.65 1.10
N TYR A 86 -1.48 6.71 1.48
CA TYR A 86 -2.87 6.99 1.83
C TYR A 86 -3.02 7.93 3.04
N LEU A 87 -2.17 7.78 4.05
CA LEU A 87 -2.16 8.68 5.21
C LEU A 87 -1.74 10.11 4.84
N CYS A 88 -0.82 10.29 3.87
CA CYS A 88 -0.47 11.61 3.35
C CYS A 88 -1.65 12.24 2.61
N GLU A 89 -2.31 11.47 1.73
CA GLU A 89 -3.47 11.92 0.95
C GLU A 89 -4.64 12.33 1.86
N LEU A 90 -4.94 11.53 2.89
CA LEU A 90 -5.99 11.87 3.88
C LEU A 90 -5.73 13.18 4.62
N ASN A 91 -4.48 13.65 4.66
CA ASN A 91 -4.08 14.91 5.27
C ASN A 91 -3.80 16.01 4.23
N GLY A 92 -4.31 15.85 3.00
CA GLY A 92 -4.23 16.87 1.95
C GLY A 92 -2.86 16.99 1.29
N VAL A 93 -1.98 16.00 1.46
CA VAL A 93 -0.65 15.98 0.82
C VAL A 93 -0.68 15.03 -0.36
N GLU A 94 -0.75 15.59 -1.57
CA GLU A 94 -0.62 14.81 -2.79
C GLU A 94 0.83 14.40 -3.03
N LEU A 95 1.06 13.13 -3.34
CA LEU A 95 2.40 12.64 -3.64
C LEU A 95 2.92 13.16 -4.98
N GLN A 96 2.05 13.55 -5.92
CA GLN A 96 2.44 14.04 -7.24
C GLN A 96 3.49 13.13 -7.91
N ALA A 97 3.31 11.81 -7.80
CA ALA A 97 4.33 10.81 -8.13
C ALA A 97 4.91 10.92 -9.55
N GLU A 98 4.10 11.39 -10.50
CA GLU A 98 4.48 11.53 -11.91
C GLU A 98 5.01 12.94 -12.26
N SER A 99 4.73 13.96 -11.44
CA SER A 99 5.10 15.36 -11.72
C SER A 99 6.16 15.94 -10.78
N ASN A 100 6.34 15.34 -9.60
CA ASN A 100 7.27 15.80 -8.57
C ASN A 100 8.40 14.79 -8.35
N THR A 101 9.26 14.70 -9.36
CA THR A 101 10.43 13.81 -9.41
C THR A 101 11.68 14.41 -8.76
N ALA A 102 11.56 15.58 -8.13
CA ALA A 102 12.66 16.20 -7.40
C ALA A 102 13.03 15.32 -6.19
N MET A 103 14.21 14.70 -6.27
CA MET A 103 14.77 13.84 -5.23
C MET A 103 16.10 14.41 -4.71
N PRO A 104 16.48 14.09 -3.45
CA PRO A 104 17.78 14.48 -2.93
C PRO A 104 18.91 13.95 -3.82
N ALA A 105 19.95 14.76 -4.04
CA ALA A 105 21.08 14.38 -4.90
C ALA A 105 21.74 13.05 -4.45
N ALA A 106 21.88 12.84 -3.14
CA ALA A 106 22.41 11.60 -2.59
C ALA A 106 21.58 10.36 -2.97
N PHE A 107 20.25 10.50 -3.00
CA PHE A 107 19.35 9.42 -3.42
C PHE A 107 19.51 9.11 -4.92
N LEU A 108 19.62 10.14 -5.75
CA LEU A 108 19.83 9.97 -7.19
C LEU A 108 21.17 9.29 -7.51
N MET A 109 22.24 9.65 -6.81
CA MET A 109 23.54 8.98 -6.96
C MET A 109 23.45 7.51 -6.58
N GLN A 110 22.82 7.19 -5.44
CA GLN A 110 22.63 5.79 -5.02
C GLN A 110 21.80 4.99 -6.04
N GLN A 111 20.75 5.59 -6.61
CA GLN A 111 19.96 4.95 -7.67
C GLN A 111 20.80 4.63 -8.92
N MET A 112 21.74 5.52 -9.29
CA MET A 112 22.63 5.27 -10.42
C MET A 112 23.58 4.10 -10.14
N GLU A 113 24.22 4.08 -8.96
CA GLU A 113 25.12 3.00 -8.54
C GLU A 113 24.41 1.63 -8.50
N TRP A 114 23.19 1.59 -7.97
CA TRP A 114 22.38 0.38 -7.96
C TRP A 114 21.98 -0.08 -9.35
N ARG A 115 21.67 0.83 -10.27
CA ARG A 115 21.37 0.49 -11.67
C ARG A 115 22.58 -0.11 -12.37
N GLU A 116 23.76 0.47 -12.18
CA GLU A 116 25.02 -0.07 -12.69
C GLU A 116 25.28 -1.49 -12.13
N THR A 117 25.12 -1.66 -10.82
CA THR A 117 25.26 -2.97 -10.15
C THR A 117 24.31 -4.02 -10.72
N LEU A 118 23.04 -3.65 -10.97
CA LEU A 118 22.04 -4.55 -11.56
C LEU A 118 22.42 -4.97 -12.98
N ASP A 119 22.88 -4.02 -13.80
CA ASP A 119 23.27 -4.28 -15.18
C ASP A 119 24.52 -5.16 -15.25
N ASP A 120 25.52 -4.90 -14.41
CA ASP A 120 26.72 -5.72 -14.30
C ASP A 120 26.41 -7.13 -13.80
N ALA A 121 25.56 -7.26 -12.77
CA ALA A 121 25.12 -8.57 -12.27
C ALA A 121 24.39 -9.38 -13.35
N ARG A 122 23.53 -8.73 -14.14
CA ARG A 122 22.85 -9.38 -15.28
C ARG A 122 23.83 -9.81 -16.36
N ALA A 123 24.76 -8.94 -16.75
CA ALA A 123 25.75 -9.23 -17.79
C ALA A 123 26.70 -10.36 -17.37
N GLY A 124 27.13 -10.36 -16.10
CA GLY A 124 28.00 -11.38 -15.52
C GLY A 124 27.28 -12.66 -15.08
N LYS A 125 25.94 -12.70 -15.10
CA LYS A 125 25.12 -13.74 -14.45
C LYS A 125 25.52 -13.96 -12.98
N ASP A 126 25.86 -12.87 -12.30
CA ASP A 126 26.34 -12.88 -10.93
C ASP A 126 25.17 -12.84 -9.94
N LEU A 127 24.74 -14.04 -9.54
CA LEU A 127 23.66 -14.20 -8.56
C LEU A 127 24.03 -13.60 -7.20
N ALA A 128 25.30 -13.67 -6.79
CA ALA A 128 25.74 -13.16 -5.49
C ALA A 128 25.68 -11.63 -5.44
N ALA A 129 26.07 -10.95 -6.53
CA ALA A 129 25.92 -9.50 -6.65
C ALA A 129 24.43 -9.10 -6.61
N LEU A 130 23.56 -9.85 -7.26
CA LEU A 130 22.12 -9.58 -7.25
C LEU A 130 21.48 -9.80 -5.86
N GLU A 131 21.91 -10.84 -5.13
CA GLU A 131 21.52 -11.07 -3.73
C GLU A 131 21.95 -9.93 -2.81
N GLN A 132 23.18 -9.44 -2.96
CA GLN A 132 23.64 -8.29 -2.18
C GLN A 132 22.84 -7.03 -2.49
N LEU A 133 22.58 -6.77 -3.78
CA LEU A 133 21.77 -5.62 -4.20
C LEU A 133 20.34 -5.67 -3.64
N ASP A 134 19.70 -6.84 -3.62
CA ASP A 134 18.38 -7.01 -3.00
C ASP A 134 18.42 -6.79 -1.47
N LEU A 135 19.47 -7.24 -0.79
CA LEU A 135 19.67 -6.98 0.65
C LEU A 135 19.81 -5.47 0.93
N GLU A 136 20.62 -4.76 0.14
CA GLU A 136 20.77 -3.31 0.25
C GLU A 136 19.45 -2.58 0.02
N LEU A 137 18.71 -2.96 -1.03
CA LEU A 137 17.40 -2.38 -1.33
C LEU A 137 16.40 -2.64 -0.19
N ARG A 138 16.36 -3.85 0.37
CA ARG A 138 15.50 -4.18 1.53
C ARG A 138 15.87 -3.35 2.76
N ALA A 139 17.16 -3.13 3.00
CA ALA A 139 17.63 -2.29 4.10
C ALA A 139 17.19 -0.82 3.92
N ALA A 140 17.37 -0.27 2.71
CA ALA A 140 16.93 1.08 2.38
C ALA A 140 15.40 1.25 2.53
N ARG A 141 14.60 0.32 1.98
CA ARG A 141 13.14 0.32 2.14
C ARG A 141 12.72 0.31 3.61
N LYS A 142 13.39 -0.51 4.44
CA LYS A 142 13.11 -0.58 5.87
C LYS A 142 13.44 0.75 6.57
N ALA A 143 14.56 1.38 6.23
CA ALA A 143 14.96 2.67 6.79
C ALA A 143 13.96 3.78 6.42
N ASP A 144 13.54 3.83 5.16
CA ASP A 144 12.53 4.79 4.69
C ASP A 144 11.19 4.58 5.40
N LEU A 145 10.71 3.34 5.51
CA LEU A 145 9.46 3.04 6.23
C LEU A 145 9.52 3.44 7.71
N GLN A 146 10.66 3.25 8.38
CA GLN A 146 10.85 3.70 9.76
C GLN A 146 10.78 5.22 9.88
N ARG A 147 11.45 5.94 8.96
CA ARG A 147 11.44 7.40 8.93
C ARG A 147 10.06 7.96 8.61
N ILE A 148 9.38 7.39 7.63
CA ILE A 148 8.00 7.72 7.27
C ILE A 148 7.10 7.53 8.49
N GLY A 149 7.20 6.39 9.19
CA GLY A 149 6.41 6.14 10.39
C GLY A 149 6.61 7.22 11.46
N ALA A 150 7.85 7.58 11.76
CA ALA A 150 8.16 8.64 12.72
C ALA A 150 7.61 10.02 12.30
N LEU A 151 7.70 10.36 11.01
CA LEU A 151 7.16 11.61 10.47
C LEU A 151 5.62 11.65 10.53
N LEU A 152 4.97 10.54 10.20
CA LEU A 152 3.51 10.42 10.30
C LEU A 152 3.03 10.51 11.75
N ASP A 153 3.75 9.91 12.70
CA ASP A 153 3.45 10.02 14.14
C ASP A 153 3.62 11.47 14.63
N ALA A 154 4.59 12.21 14.06
CA ALA A 154 4.80 13.63 14.31
C ALA A 154 3.86 14.56 13.52
N GLN A 155 2.94 14.00 12.71
CA GLN A 155 2.04 14.74 11.80
C GLN A 155 2.77 15.60 10.75
N ASP A 156 4.03 15.30 10.44
CA ASP A 156 4.77 15.94 9.36
C ASP A 156 4.50 15.22 8.03
N PHE A 157 3.29 15.42 7.51
CA PHE A 157 2.83 14.76 6.28
C PHE A 157 3.59 15.23 5.04
N GLN A 158 4.07 16.47 5.02
CA GLN A 158 4.84 17.02 3.90
C GLN A 158 6.21 16.37 3.79
N GLN A 159 6.93 16.24 4.89
CA GLN A 159 8.21 15.54 4.90
C GLN A 159 8.00 14.03 4.69
N ALA A 160 6.96 13.43 5.27
CA ALA A 160 6.63 12.02 5.04
C ALA A 160 6.41 11.75 3.55
N ALA A 161 5.67 12.61 2.84
CA ALA A 161 5.44 12.49 1.40
C ALA A 161 6.72 12.51 0.54
N GLN A 162 7.78 13.21 0.98
CA GLN A 162 9.08 13.17 0.30
C GLN A 162 9.71 11.77 0.37
N TYR A 163 9.66 11.14 1.55
CA TYR A 163 10.17 9.78 1.73
C TYR A 163 9.26 8.72 1.12
N VAL A 164 7.94 8.92 1.13
CA VAL A 164 7.01 8.03 0.42
C VAL A 164 7.33 8.02 -1.07
N ARG A 165 7.63 9.19 -1.67
CA ARG A 165 8.08 9.25 -3.07
C ARG A 165 9.39 8.51 -3.30
N GLN A 166 10.39 8.66 -2.44
CA GLN A 166 11.64 7.87 -2.53
C GLN A 166 11.33 6.37 -2.51
N LEU A 167 10.48 5.93 -1.59
CA LEU A 167 10.03 4.55 -1.47
C LEU A 167 9.34 4.06 -2.76
N MET A 168 8.61 4.90 -3.51
CA MET A 168 8.05 4.52 -4.83
C MET A 168 9.13 4.08 -5.82
N PHE A 169 10.27 4.77 -5.87
CA PHE A 169 11.39 4.39 -6.72
C PHE A 169 12.01 3.07 -6.26
N LEU A 170 12.08 2.84 -4.95
CA LEU A 170 12.60 1.59 -4.38
C LEU A 170 11.69 0.40 -4.68
N GLU A 171 10.36 0.56 -4.62
CA GLU A 171 9.42 -0.50 -4.98
C GLU A 171 9.55 -0.88 -6.46
N LYS A 172 9.58 0.12 -7.37
CA LYS A 172 9.80 -0.12 -8.81
C LYS A 172 11.13 -0.84 -9.06
N PHE A 173 12.20 -0.41 -8.41
CA PHE A 173 13.51 -1.04 -8.57
C PHE A 173 13.54 -2.48 -8.02
N GLY A 174 12.79 -2.75 -6.94
CA GLY A 174 12.65 -4.11 -6.41
C GLY A 174 11.97 -5.08 -7.38
N GLU A 175 11.00 -4.61 -8.18
CA GLU A 175 10.41 -5.39 -9.27
C GLU A 175 11.47 -5.70 -10.36
N GLU A 176 12.32 -4.73 -10.71
CA GLU A 176 13.41 -4.92 -11.68
C GLU A 176 14.43 -5.98 -11.22
N ILE A 177 14.79 -5.99 -9.94
CA ILE A 177 15.65 -7.02 -9.31
C ILE A 177 14.95 -8.38 -9.32
N GLY A 178 13.69 -8.46 -8.90
CA GLY A 178 12.93 -9.71 -8.89
C GLY A 178 12.83 -10.35 -10.29
N ASN A 179 12.63 -9.54 -11.31
CA ASN A 179 12.66 -10.00 -12.70
C ASN A 179 14.04 -10.50 -13.13
N ALA A 180 15.13 -9.87 -12.63
CA ALA A 180 16.49 -10.33 -12.92
C ALA A 180 16.78 -11.71 -12.31
N PHE A 181 16.32 -11.96 -11.08
CA PHE A 181 16.40 -13.29 -10.46
C PHE A 181 15.70 -14.35 -11.31
N ALA A 182 14.45 -14.08 -11.70
CA ALA A 182 13.66 -15.02 -12.50
C ALA A 182 14.32 -15.38 -13.84
N VAL A 183 15.06 -14.45 -14.46
CA VAL A 183 15.80 -14.68 -15.72
C VAL A 183 17.09 -15.46 -15.50
N LEU A 184 17.78 -15.29 -14.37
CA LEU A 184 19.02 -16.00 -14.08
C LEU A 184 18.79 -17.43 -13.57
N GLU A 185 17.65 -17.68 -12.92
CA GLU A 185 17.26 -19.00 -12.42
C GLU A 185 16.59 -19.90 -13.48
N SER A 186 16.15 -19.33 -14.62
CA SER A 186 15.54 -20.05 -15.75
C SER A 186 16.56 -20.67 -16.70
#